data_AF-A0A954P7Q7-F1
#
_entry.id   AF-A0A954P7Q7-F1
#
_cell.length_a   1.000
_cell.length_b   1.000
_cell.length_c   1.000
_cell.angle_alpha   90.00
_cell.angle_beta   90.00
_cell.angle_gamma   90.00
#
_symmetry.space_group_name_H-M   'P 1'
#
loop_
_entity.id
_entity.type
_entity.pdbx_description
1 polymer ?
#
loop_
_entity_poly.entity_id
_entity_poly.type
_entity_poly.pdbx_seq_one_letter_code
_entity_poly.pdbx_strand_id
1 'polypeptide(L)'
;MREWEIAFLRKLRDASADGVTQSSIPKRCHAIVNALRACGAADYLPSAAGRGIRLRIKSETSFKRFVDSRCPAGLDIDPSEIQSHADAIVHLADAKAFNQSIAEGVFIRATKPNIIIQSVDTGDTIPVSQLTASTGCAAIQLSDKRSWTFQGSVAVVENADAFWLHERVIPFVDLVIFASGRMSGRLLDWFASC
;
A
#
# COMPACT_ATOMS: atom_id res chain seq x y z
N MET A 1 3.29 10.04 -1.94
CA MET A 1 3.81 10.84 -3.08
C MET A 1 4.59 9.92 -4.02
N ARG A 2 4.49 10.08 -5.35
CA ARG A 2 5.15 9.20 -6.32
C ARG A 2 6.63 9.57 -6.52
N GLU A 3 7.48 8.60 -6.85
CA GLU A 3 8.93 8.80 -7.03
C GLU A 3 9.27 9.95 -8.01
N TRP A 4 8.56 10.03 -9.14
CA TRP A 4 8.78 11.08 -10.12
C TRP A 4 8.31 12.47 -9.66
N GLU A 5 7.38 12.54 -8.69
CA GLU A 5 6.97 13.80 -8.05
C GLU A 5 8.10 14.28 -7.14
N ILE A 6 8.67 13.38 -6.33
CA ILE A 6 9.83 13.68 -5.47
C ILE A 6 11.02 14.12 -6.32
N ALA A 7 11.34 13.40 -7.40
CA ALA A 7 12.43 13.77 -8.31
C ALA A 7 12.21 15.16 -8.96
N PHE A 8 10.97 15.49 -9.32
CA PHE A 8 10.63 16.82 -9.83
C PHE A 8 10.80 17.91 -8.77
N LEU A 9 10.34 17.67 -7.53
CA LEU A 9 10.49 18.62 -6.42
C LEU A 9 11.97 18.82 -6.05
N ARG A 10 12.80 17.77 -6.06
CA ARG A 10 14.26 17.87 -5.91
C ARG A 10 14.85 18.75 -6.99
N LYS A 11 14.53 18.47 -8.27
CA LYS A 11 14.98 19.30 -9.40
C LYS A 11 14.57 20.77 -9.26
N LEU A 12 13.35 21.03 -8.78
CA LEU A 12 12.87 22.40 -8.58
C LEU A 12 13.61 23.12 -7.44
N ARG A 13 13.85 22.43 -6.32
CA ARG A 13 14.67 22.93 -5.19
C ARG A 13 16.10 23.22 -5.64
N ASP A 14 16.73 22.27 -6.31
CA ASP A 14 18.14 22.34 -6.69
C ASP A 14 18.38 23.39 -7.80
N ALA A 15 17.35 23.68 -8.61
CA ALA A 15 17.38 24.78 -9.58
C ALA A 15 17.28 26.17 -8.93
N SER A 16 16.93 26.27 -7.64
CA SER A 16 16.92 27.49 -6.83
C SER A 16 16.37 28.71 -7.60
N ALA A 17 17.15 29.79 -7.72
CA ALA A 17 16.79 31.03 -8.40
C ALA A 17 16.59 30.88 -9.93
N ASP A 18 17.24 29.89 -10.56
CA ASP A 18 17.07 29.65 -11.99
C ASP A 18 15.70 29.03 -12.29
N GLY A 19 15.24 28.11 -11.44
CA GLY A 19 13.98 27.39 -11.59
C GLY A 19 13.95 26.46 -12.80
N VAL A 20 12.79 25.88 -13.10
CA VAL A 20 12.63 24.86 -14.15
C VAL A 20 11.84 25.44 -15.33
N THR A 21 12.36 25.30 -16.55
CA THR A 21 11.68 25.79 -17.77
C THR A 21 10.31 25.13 -17.93
N GLN A 22 9.27 25.92 -18.18
CA GLN A 22 7.89 25.42 -18.29
C GLN A 22 7.75 24.30 -19.35
N SER A 23 8.39 24.45 -20.51
CA SER A 23 8.36 23.44 -21.57
C SER A 23 9.05 22.11 -21.20
N SER A 24 9.89 22.10 -20.16
CA SER A 24 10.60 20.91 -19.67
C SER A 24 9.86 20.18 -18.56
N ILE A 25 8.72 20.72 -18.10
CA ILE A 25 7.90 20.10 -17.06
C ILE A 25 7.11 18.95 -17.70
N PRO A 26 7.30 17.69 -17.25
CA PRO A 26 6.51 16.58 -17.76
C PRO A 26 5.01 16.77 -17.48
N LYS A 27 4.14 16.37 -18.41
CA LYS A 27 2.67 16.47 -18.25
C LYS A 27 2.18 15.85 -16.94
N ARG A 28 2.79 14.72 -16.52
CA ARG A 28 2.49 14.05 -15.25
C ARG A 28 2.69 14.96 -14.03
N CYS A 29 3.62 15.92 -14.08
CA CYS A 29 3.90 16.86 -13.00
C CYS A 29 2.95 18.08 -12.96
N HIS A 30 2.02 18.23 -13.91
CA HIS A 30 1.14 19.41 -13.92
C HIS A 30 0.26 19.50 -12.67
N ALA A 31 -0.22 18.37 -12.15
CA ALA A 31 -1.03 18.36 -10.93
C ALA A 31 -0.26 18.91 -9.73
N ILE A 32 0.99 18.47 -9.53
CA ILE A 32 1.82 18.94 -8.43
C ILE A 32 2.25 20.40 -8.62
N VAL A 33 2.53 20.83 -9.86
CA VAL A 33 2.81 22.23 -10.17
C VAL A 33 1.61 23.13 -9.86
N ASN A 34 0.41 22.72 -10.24
CA ASN A 34 -0.80 23.48 -9.91
C ASN A 34 -1.02 23.59 -8.40
N ALA A 35 -0.76 22.51 -7.66
CA ALA A 35 -0.87 22.52 -6.20
C ALA A 35 0.16 23.47 -5.55
N LEU A 36 1.42 23.44 -6.01
CA LEU A 36 2.47 24.37 -5.57
C LEU A 36 2.12 25.83 -5.84
N ARG A 37 1.51 26.12 -6.98
CA ARG A 37 1.06 27.47 -7.34
C ARG A 37 -0.13 27.91 -6.49
N ALA A 38 -1.11 27.03 -6.30
CA ALA A 38 -2.31 27.31 -5.52
C ALA A 38 -1.98 27.63 -4.04
N CYS A 39 -0.96 26.99 -3.46
CA CYS A 39 -0.50 27.30 -2.10
C CYS A 39 0.58 28.41 -2.03
N GLY A 40 0.91 29.04 -3.16
CA GLY A 40 1.89 30.12 -3.23
C GLY A 40 3.35 29.69 -3.01
N ALA A 41 3.64 28.39 -3.03
CA ALA A 41 5.00 27.87 -2.90
C ALA A 41 5.85 28.17 -4.14
N ALA A 42 5.26 28.09 -5.33
CA ALA A 42 5.94 28.35 -6.60
C ALA A 42 5.09 29.23 -7.53
N ASP A 43 5.72 29.88 -8.50
CA ASP A 43 5.00 30.55 -9.58
C ASP A 43 5.80 30.58 -10.88
N TYR A 44 5.10 30.87 -11.97
CA TYR A 44 5.70 31.08 -13.27
C TYR A 44 6.23 32.51 -13.39
N LEU A 45 7.53 32.65 -13.57
CA LEU A 45 8.22 33.93 -13.74
C LEU A 45 8.96 33.96 -15.08
N PRO A 46 9.07 35.12 -15.72
CA PRO A 46 9.94 35.29 -16.88
C PRO A 46 11.39 34.92 -16.54
N SER A 47 12.07 34.29 -17.49
CA SER A 47 13.51 34.08 -17.42
C SER A 47 14.24 35.43 -17.36
N ALA A 48 15.30 35.52 -16.54
CA ALA A 48 16.11 36.74 -16.42
C ALA A 48 16.77 37.14 -17.76
N ALA A 49 17.02 36.17 -18.65
CA ALA A 49 17.54 36.39 -20.00
C ALA A 49 16.45 36.68 -21.06
N GLY A 50 15.21 36.96 -20.65
CA GLY A 50 14.10 37.34 -21.53
C GLY A 50 13.53 36.22 -22.41
N ARG A 51 14.13 35.02 -22.42
CA ARG A 51 13.64 33.87 -23.20
C ARG A 51 12.94 32.85 -22.30
N GLY A 52 11.60 32.81 -22.39
CA GLY A 52 10.75 31.76 -21.84
C GLY A 52 10.26 31.98 -20.40
N ILE A 53 9.33 31.12 -19.99
CA ILE A 53 8.71 31.11 -18.66
C ILE A 53 9.31 29.96 -17.84
N ARG A 54 9.67 30.23 -16.58
CA ARG A 54 10.24 29.24 -15.65
C ARG A 54 9.39 29.16 -14.40
N LEU A 55 9.18 27.95 -13.90
CA LEU A 55 8.62 27.72 -12.58
C LEU A 55 9.72 27.93 -11.54
N ARG A 56 9.50 28.83 -10.58
CA ARG A 56 10.44 29.14 -9.50
C ARG A 56 9.77 29.00 -8.15
N ILE A 57 10.53 28.63 -7.13
CA ILE A 57 10.08 28.69 -5.74
C ILE A 57 9.95 30.16 -5.37
N LYS A 58 8.73 30.56 -4.99
CA LYS A 58 8.40 31.94 -4.58
C LYS A 58 8.55 32.11 -3.07
N SER A 59 8.23 31.07 -2.32
CA SER A 59 8.32 31.06 -0.87
C SER A 59 8.90 29.74 -0.41
N GLU A 60 10.14 29.77 0.07
CA GLU A 60 10.82 28.61 0.65
C GLU A 60 10.01 28.02 1.83
N THR A 61 9.39 28.89 2.64
CA THR A 61 8.54 28.44 3.75
C THR A 61 7.32 27.67 3.28
N SER A 62 6.59 28.18 2.27
CA SER A 62 5.43 27.48 1.72
C SER A 62 5.83 26.22 0.96
N PHE A 63 6.96 26.24 0.26
CA PHE A 63 7.51 25.06 -0.41
C PHE A 63 7.88 23.97 0.61
N LYS A 64 8.60 24.33 1.68
CA LYS A 64 8.93 23.39 2.75
C LYS A 64 7.67 22.80 3.39
N ARG A 65 6.67 23.63 3.74
CA ARG A 65 5.39 23.14 4.30
C ARG A 65 4.67 22.21 3.33
N PHE A 66 4.69 22.53 2.03
CA PHE A 66 4.11 21.67 1.00
C PHE A 66 4.79 20.30 0.97
N VAL A 67 6.13 20.27 1.02
CA VAL A 67 6.93 19.04 1.09
C VAL A 67 6.62 18.28 2.38
N ASP A 68 6.76 18.90 3.55
CA ASP A 68 6.58 18.27 4.86
C ASP A 68 5.18 17.61 4.97
N SER A 69 4.14 18.24 4.40
CA SER A 69 2.77 17.71 4.43
C SER A 69 2.54 16.43 3.61
N ARG A 70 3.44 16.12 2.67
CA ARG A 70 3.29 15.00 1.70
C ARG A 70 4.49 14.06 1.67
N CYS A 71 5.58 14.44 2.33
CA CYS A 71 6.83 13.72 2.43
C CYS A 71 7.51 14.15 3.75
N PRO A 72 7.01 13.68 4.91
CA PRO A 72 7.49 14.15 6.22
C PRO A 72 8.99 13.91 6.45
N ALA A 73 9.55 12.85 5.87
CA ALA A 73 10.99 12.57 5.91
C ALA A 73 11.82 13.50 5.00
N GLY A 74 11.17 14.41 4.28
CA GLY A 74 11.82 15.32 3.34
C GLY A 74 12.05 14.70 1.97
N LEU A 75 12.56 15.51 1.05
CA LEU A 75 12.74 15.09 -0.33
C LEU A 75 13.87 14.09 -0.50
N ASP A 76 14.89 14.05 0.37
CA ASP A 76 16.13 13.27 0.16
C ASP A 76 16.07 11.84 0.74
N ILE A 77 14.86 11.34 0.99
CA ILE A 77 14.67 9.97 1.44
C ILE A 77 15.29 8.94 0.48
N ASP A 78 15.95 7.94 1.07
CA ASP A 78 16.36 6.73 0.36
C ASP A 78 15.15 5.77 0.25
N PRO A 79 14.71 5.41 -0.97
CA PRO A 79 13.64 4.42 -1.15
C PRO A 79 13.89 3.08 -0.45
N SER A 80 15.16 2.71 -0.17
CA SER A 80 15.51 1.48 0.53
C SER A 80 15.05 1.44 2.00
N GLU A 81 14.77 2.62 2.58
CA GLU A 81 14.23 2.77 3.95
C GLU A 81 12.74 2.42 4.03
N ILE A 82 12.02 2.39 2.89
CA ILE A 82 10.59 2.09 2.86
C ILE A 82 10.39 0.58 2.69
N GLN A 83 10.33 -0.14 3.82
CA GLN A 83 10.24 -1.60 3.84
C GLN A 83 8.87 -2.12 4.30
N SER A 84 7.97 -1.22 4.69
CA SER A 84 6.63 -1.54 5.12
C SER A 84 5.63 -0.43 4.80
N HIS A 85 4.33 -0.73 4.91
CA HIS A 85 3.29 0.29 4.85
C HIS A 85 3.42 1.32 5.98
N ALA A 86 3.93 0.93 7.15
CA ALA A 86 4.17 1.84 8.26
C ALA A 86 5.28 2.84 7.90
N ASP A 87 6.38 2.35 7.31
CA ASP A 87 7.46 3.22 6.81
C ASP A 87 6.92 4.16 5.74
N ALA A 88 6.10 3.68 4.80
CA ALA A 88 5.49 4.54 3.78
C ALA A 88 4.60 5.65 4.35
N ILE A 89 3.91 5.40 5.46
CA ILE A 89 3.15 6.45 6.18
C ILE A 89 4.12 7.45 6.82
N VAL A 90 5.11 6.97 7.57
CA VAL A 90 6.07 7.83 8.28
C VAL A 90 6.83 8.72 7.29
N HIS A 91 7.27 8.13 6.19
CA HIS A 91 8.17 8.76 5.26
C HIS A 91 7.48 9.56 4.15
N LEU A 92 6.34 9.08 3.66
CA LEU A 92 5.64 9.63 2.49
C LEU A 92 4.19 10.08 2.77
N ALA A 93 3.73 9.99 4.03
CA ALA A 93 2.32 10.23 4.41
C ALA A 93 1.31 9.43 3.56
N ASP A 94 1.74 8.30 3.01
CA ASP A 94 1.00 7.56 1.99
C ASP A 94 1.30 6.06 2.09
N ALA A 95 0.46 5.34 2.83
CA ALA A 95 0.60 3.89 3.02
C ALA A 95 0.68 3.13 1.68
N LYS A 96 0.02 3.63 0.64
CA LYS A 96 -0.06 2.97 -0.67
C LYS A 96 1.21 3.16 -1.51
N ALA A 97 2.18 3.95 -1.04
CA ALA A 97 3.46 4.10 -1.70
C ALA A 97 4.34 2.85 -1.58
N PHE A 98 4.09 2.00 -0.57
CA PHE A 98 4.66 0.66 -0.49
C PHE A 98 3.72 -0.34 -1.16
N ASN A 99 4.20 -0.99 -2.21
CA ASN A 99 3.40 -1.92 -3.03
C ASN A 99 3.57 -3.40 -2.64
N GLN A 100 4.45 -3.69 -1.69
CA GLN A 100 4.63 -5.03 -1.15
C GLN A 100 3.93 -5.09 0.21
N SER A 101 3.53 -6.27 0.67
CA SER A 101 3.07 -6.40 2.05
C SER A 101 4.01 -7.32 2.81
N ILE A 102 4.47 -6.87 3.97
CA ILE A 102 5.27 -7.68 4.90
C ILE A 102 4.45 -8.85 5.46
N ALA A 103 3.12 -8.73 5.43
CA ALA A 103 2.20 -9.75 5.89
C ALA A 103 0.80 -9.57 5.28
N GLU A 104 0.07 -10.66 5.10
CA GLU A 104 -1.33 -10.62 4.65
C GLU A 104 -2.22 -11.20 5.74
N GLY A 105 -3.24 -10.44 6.15
CA GLY A 105 -4.29 -10.92 7.03
C GLY A 105 -5.36 -11.65 6.23
N VAL A 106 -5.69 -12.87 6.62
CA VAL A 106 -6.67 -13.71 5.93
C VAL A 106 -7.77 -14.12 6.91
N PHE A 107 -9.03 -13.92 6.52
CA PHE A 107 -10.18 -14.41 7.27
C PHE A 107 -10.60 -15.79 6.79
N ILE A 108 -10.84 -16.67 7.75
CA ILE A 108 -11.10 -18.08 7.53
C ILE A 108 -12.35 -18.50 8.30
N ARG A 109 -13.22 -19.24 7.63
CA ARG A 109 -14.38 -19.92 8.24
C ARG A 109 -14.31 -21.41 7.97
N ALA A 110 -14.70 -22.20 8.95
CA ALA A 110 -14.91 -23.63 8.76
C ALA A 110 -16.37 -23.89 8.35
N THR A 111 -16.59 -24.81 7.42
CA THR A 111 -17.93 -25.33 7.11
C THR A 111 -18.23 -26.59 7.90
N LYS A 112 -17.18 -27.36 8.26
CA LYS A 112 -17.30 -28.63 8.98
C LYS A 112 -16.76 -28.51 10.41
N PRO A 113 -17.19 -29.38 11.34
CA PRO A 113 -16.65 -29.42 12.69
C PRO A 113 -15.19 -29.91 12.69
N ASN A 114 -14.47 -29.64 13.78
CA ASN A 114 -13.11 -30.11 14.04
C ASN A 114 -12.04 -29.68 13.01
N ILE A 115 -12.31 -28.61 12.25
CA ILE A 115 -11.31 -28.00 11.37
C ILE A 115 -10.28 -27.27 12.22
N ILE A 116 -9.02 -27.65 12.02
CA ILE A 116 -7.82 -27.10 12.65
C ILE A 116 -6.82 -26.78 11.54
N ILE A 117 -6.17 -25.63 11.64
CA ILE A 117 -4.99 -25.29 10.82
C ILE A 117 -3.77 -25.23 11.72
N GLN A 118 -2.61 -25.55 11.18
CA GLN A 118 -1.37 -25.65 11.94
C GLN A 118 -0.31 -24.72 11.37
N SER A 119 0.43 -24.03 12.23
CA SER A 119 1.60 -23.28 11.83
C SER A 119 2.76 -24.25 11.58
N VAL A 120 3.36 -24.17 10.39
CA VAL A 120 4.50 -25.00 10.01
C VAL A 120 5.73 -24.63 10.86
N ASP A 121 5.91 -23.35 11.16
CA ASP A 121 7.12 -22.84 11.82
C ASP A 121 7.11 -23.06 13.34
N THR A 122 5.94 -22.98 13.97
CA THR A 122 5.81 -23.01 15.44
C THR A 122 5.14 -24.27 15.97
N GLY A 123 4.39 -24.98 15.12
CA GLY A 123 3.52 -26.07 15.54
C GLY A 123 2.21 -25.60 16.19
N ASP A 124 1.99 -24.30 16.33
CA ASP A 124 0.77 -23.73 16.89
C ASP A 124 -0.45 -24.17 16.08
N THR A 125 -1.57 -24.42 16.77
CA THR A 125 -2.82 -24.84 16.12
C THR A 125 -3.91 -23.80 16.34
N ILE A 126 -4.74 -23.60 15.32
CA ILE A 126 -5.91 -22.73 15.39
C ILE A 126 -7.16 -23.59 15.16
N PRO A 127 -8.07 -23.69 16.15
CA PRO A 127 -9.32 -24.44 16.02
C PRO A 127 -10.35 -23.61 15.25
N VAL A 128 -10.20 -23.51 13.92
CA VAL A 128 -11.02 -22.67 13.03
C VAL A 128 -12.52 -22.94 13.21
N SER A 129 -12.92 -24.20 13.38
CA SER A 129 -14.34 -24.54 13.61
C SER A 129 -14.92 -23.92 14.88
N GLN A 130 -14.18 -23.93 15.99
CA GLN A 130 -14.60 -23.32 17.25
C GLN A 130 -14.64 -21.79 17.16
N LEU A 131 -13.64 -21.19 16.50
CA LEU A 131 -13.60 -19.75 16.26
C LEU A 131 -14.72 -19.30 15.32
N THR A 132 -15.02 -20.07 14.27
CA THR A 132 -16.14 -19.78 13.37
C THR A 132 -17.46 -19.77 14.13
N ALA A 133 -17.68 -20.74 15.01
CA ALA A 133 -18.90 -20.81 15.82
C ALA A 133 -19.01 -19.70 16.88
N SER A 134 -17.89 -19.29 17.48
CA SER A 134 -17.89 -18.33 18.61
C SER A 134 -17.73 -16.87 18.19
N THR A 135 -16.90 -16.59 17.18
CA THR A 135 -16.54 -15.24 16.74
C THR A 135 -16.91 -14.97 15.29
N GLY A 136 -17.48 -15.95 14.58
CA GLY A 136 -17.85 -15.84 13.18
C GLY A 136 -16.69 -16.09 12.21
N CYS A 137 -15.43 -16.02 12.63
CA CYS A 137 -14.28 -16.42 11.80
C CYS A 137 -13.02 -16.53 12.65
N ALA A 138 -12.03 -17.22 12.10
CA ALA A 138 -10.63 -17.08 12.51
C ALA A 138 -9.94 -16.05 11.59
N ALA A 139 -8.92 -15.37 12.11
CA ALA A 139 -8.01 -14.56 11.33
C ALA A 139 -6.60 -15.10 11.48
N ILE A 140 -5.89 -15.25 10.36
CA ILE A 140 -4.47 -15.60 10.36
C ILE A 140 -3.65 -14.56 9.63
N GLN A 141 -2.35 -14.58 9.92
CA GLN A 141 -1.36 -13.79 9.21
C GLN A 141 -0.51 -14.73 8.37
N LEU A 142 -0.42 -14.46 7.06
CA LEU A 142 0.56 -15.03 6.15
C LEU A 142 1.76 -14.09 6.06
N SER A 143 2.97 -14.60 6.25
CA SER A 143 4.21 -13.82 6.09
C SER A 143 5.39 -14.74 5.83
N ASP A 144 6.55 -14.18 5.47
CA ASP A 144 7.78 -14.97 5.25
C ASP A 144 8.26 -15.71 6.52
N LYS A 145 7.76 -15.31 7.69
CA LYS A 145 8.11 -15.89 9.00
C LYS A 145 7.00 -16.78 9.57
N ARG A 146 5.85 -16.86 8.92
CA ARG A 146 4.67 -17.56 9.44
C ARG A 146 3.85 -18.15 8.31
N SER A 147 3.98 -19.45 8.17
CA SER A 147 3.28 -20.31 7.22
C SER A 147 2.30 -21.21 7.95
N TRP A 148 1.22 -21.56 7.26
CA TRP A 148 0.15 -22.41 7.76
C TRP A 148 -0.02 -23.61 6.84
N THR A 149 -0.51 -24.71 7.39
CA THR A 149 -0.89 -25.89 6.62
C THR A 149 -2.29 -26.32 7.01
N PHE A 150 -3.03 -26.82 6.03
CA PHE A 150 -4.35 -27.37 6.18
C PHE A 150 -4.54 -28.49 5.17
N GLN A 151 -5.08 -29.62 5.62
CA GLN A 151 -5.44 -30.73 4.75
C GLN A 151 -6.96 -30.78 4.58
N GLY A 152 -7.42 -30.56 3.35
CA GLY A 152 -8.84 -30.63 3.02
C GLY A 152 -9.19 -29.77 1.81
N SER A 153 -10.49 -29.64 1.58
CA SER A 153 -11.05 -28.81 0.52
C SER A 153 -11.21 -27.36 0.98
N VAL A 154 -10.69 -26.44 0.17
CA VAL A 154 -10.70 -25.01 0.44
C VAL A 154 -11.42 -24.27 -0.68
N ALA A 155 -12.29 -23.32 -0.32
CA ALA A 155 -12.85 -22.34 -1.26
C ALA A 155 -12.33 -20.94 -0.95
N VAL A 156 -12.06 -20.17 -2.00
CA VAL A 156 -11.82 -18.74 -1.91
C VAL A 156 -13.06 -18.01 -2.38
N VAL A 157 -13.51 -17.04 -1.59
CA VAL A 157 -14.73 -16.28 -1.86
C VAL A 157 -14.41 -14.80 -1.81
N GLU A 158 -14.76 -14.09 -2.88
CA GLU A 158 -14.56 -12.63 -2.98
C GLU A 158 -15.77 -11.82 -2.49
N ASN A 159 -16.95 -12.41 -2.54
CA ASN A 159 -18.18 -11.75 -2.11
C ASN A 159 -18.39 -11.94 -0.60
N ALA A 160 -18.54 -10.83 0.13
CA ALA A 160 -18.69 -10.86 1.58
C ALA A 160 -19.93 -11.64 2.03
N ASP A 161 -21.07 -11.50 1.34
CA ASP A 161 -22.31 -12.20 1.71
C ASP A 161 -22.16 -13.71 1.55
N ALA A 162 -21.52 -14.16 0.46
CA ALA A 162 -21.20 -15.57 0.23
C ALA A 162 -20.21 -16.11 1.27
N PHE A 163 -19.29 -15.29 1.78
CA PHE A 163 -18.39 -15.67 2.86
C PHE A 163 -19.14 -15.83 4.20
N TRP A 164 -20.02 -14.89 4.55
CA TRP A 164 -20.78 -14.96 5.80
C TRP A 164 -21.90 -16.01 5.79
N LEU A 165 -22.42 -16.34 4.61
CA LEU A 165 -23.45 -17.36 4.38
C LEU A 165 -22.89 -18.62 3.71
N HIS A 166 -21.59 -18.90 3.88
CA HIS A 166 -20.88 -19.94 3.14
C HIS A 166 -21.49 -21.33 3.28
N GLU A 167 -22.05 -21.64 4.45
CA GLU A 167 -22.77 -22.89 4.73
C GLU A 167 -23.95 -23.14 3.80
N ARG A 168 -24.51 -22.08 3.19
CA ARG A 168 -25.62 -22.19 2.23
C ARG A 168 -25.13 -22.22 0.78
N VAL A 169 -24.03 -21.53 0.49
CA VAL A 169 -23.56 -21.31 -0.89
C VAL A 169 -22.57 -22.39 -1.33
N ILE A 170 -21.71 -22.84 -0.42
CA ILE A 170 -20.62 -23.79 -0.66
C ILE A 170 -20.49 -24.81 0.50
N PRO A 171 -21.56 -25.59 0.80
CA PRO A 171 -21.60 -26.49 1.96
C PRO A 171 -20.61 -27.67 1.89
N PHE A 172 -20.00 -27.91 0.73
CA PHE A 172 -19.21 -29.11 0.46
C PHE A 172 -17.72 -28.95 0.80
N VAL A 173 -17.22 -27.72 0.94
CA VAL A 173 -15.81 -27.48 1.30
C VAL A 173 -15.59 -27.53 2.80
N ASP A 174 -14.38 -27.81 3.24
CA ASP A 174 -14.02 -27.84 4.67
C ASP A 174 -13.79 -26.43 5.22
N LEU A 175 -13.14 -25.59 4.41
CA LEU A 175 -12.64 -24.28 4.81
C LEU A 175 -12.94 -23.23 3.73
N VAL A 176 -13.31 -22.03 4.15
CA VAL A 176 -13.64 -20.90 3.29
C VAL A 176 -12.77 -19.72 3.67
N ILE A 177 -12.11 -19.13 2.68
CA ILE A 177 -11.26 -17.95 2.83
C ILE A 177 -11.89 -16.76 2.14
N PHE A 178 -11.94 -15.64 2.82
CA PHE A 178 -12.29 -14.37 2.20
C PHE A 178 -11.05 -13.72 1.56
N ALA A 179 -11.15 -13.40 0.26
CA ALA A 179 -10.13 -12.62 -0.44
C ALA A 179 -10.81 -11.50 -1.22
N SER A 180 -10.53 -10.24 -0.87
CA SER A 180 -11.12 -9.09 -1.59
C SER A 180 -10.24 -8.70 -2.78
N GLY A 181 -10.67 -9.05 -3.99
CA GLY A 181 -9.99 -8.69 -5.23
C GLY A 181 -8.89 -9.68 -5.62
N ARG A 182 -7.80 -9.19 -6.21
CA ARG A 182 -6.74 -10.07 -6.73
C ARG A 182 -6.03 -10.80 -5.59
N MET A 183 -6.07 -12.14 -5.62
CA MET A 183 -5.31 -12.98 -4.70
C MET A 183 -3.83 -12.60 -4.70
N SER A 184 -3.27 -12.43 -3.50
CA SER A 184 -1.85 -12.13 -3.35
C SER A 184 -1.00 -13.35 -3.71
N GLY A 185 0.28 -13.12 -4.03
CA GLY A 185 1.24 -14.21 -4.18
C GLY A 185 1.36 -15.08 -2.93
N ARG A 186 1.32 -14.48 -1.73
CA ARG A 186 1.42 -15.21 -0.45
C ARG A 186 0.25 -16.16 -0.25
N LEU A 187 -0.96 -15.75 -0.62
CA LEU A 187 -2.15 -16.60 -0.55
C LEU A 187 -2.06 -17.76 -1.56
N LEU A 188 -1.57 -17.50 -2.77
CA LEU A 188 -1.35 -18.55 -3.79
C LEU A 188 -0.25 -19.54 -3.37
N ASP A 189 0.86 -19.04 -2.82
CA ASP A 189 1.95 -19.85 -2.30
C ASP A 189 1.49 -20.74 -1.15
N TRP A 190 0.63 -20.20 -0.27
CA TRP A 190 0.01 -20.99 0.79
C TRP A 190 -0.85 -22.13 0.23
N PHE A 191 -1.70 -21.87 -0.77
CA PHE A 191 -2.48 -22.93 -1.40
C PHE A 191 -1.63 -23.97 -2.13
N ALA A 192 -0.50 -23.57 -2.71
CA ALA A 192 0.44 -24.49 -3.34
C ALA A 192 1.18 -25.37 -2.31
N SER A 193 1.19 -24.98 -1.04
CA SER A 193 1.81 -25.71 0.07
C SER A 193 0.86 -26.62 0.86
N CYS A 194 -0.45 -26.55 0.58
CA CYS A 194 -1.49 -27.36 1.23
C CYS A 194 -1.72 -28.70 0.52
#